data_AF-A0A2H9LLQ6-F1
#
_entry.id   AF-A0A2H9LLQ6-F1
#
_cell.length_a   1.000
_cell.length_b   1.000
_cell.length_c   1.000
_cell.angle_alpha   90.00
_cell.angle_beta   90.00
_cell.angle_gamma   90.00
#
_symmetry.space_group_name_H-M   'P 1'
#
loop_
_entity.id
_entity.type
_entity.pdbx_description
1 polymer ?
#
loop_
_entity_poly.entity_id
_entity_poly.type
_entity_poly.pdbx_seq_one_letter_code
_entity_poly.pdbx_strand_id
1 'polypeptide(L)'
;MTEKIEEKLPISEFYTVVDSVTIFKSQKWWEAIVVFESYGKQSIGLYLWQKKGDAWKRKHKFNVRNLDEWNKLKNAIEQLSPKLASK
;
A
#
# COMPACT_ATOMS: atom_id res chain seq x y z
N MET A 1 19.79 19.82 14.12
CA MET A 1 19.83 18.95 12.92
C MET A 1 18.63 18.03 13.02
N THR A 2 17.57 18.28 12.25
CA THR A 2 16.35 17.49 12.35
C THR A 2 16.50 16.27 11.45
N GLU A 3 16.95 15.15 12.02
CA GLU A 3 16.86 13.86 11.34
C GLU A 3 15.38 13.63 11.02
N LYS A 4 15.03 13.58 9.72
CA LYS A 4 13.73 13.05 9.29
C LYS A 4 13.76 11.56 9.65
N ILE A 5 13.28 11.21 10.83
CA ILE A 5 13.02 9.82 11.19
C ILE A 5 11.90 9.37 10.27
N GLU A 6 12.26 8.63 9.24
CA GLU A 6 11.30 8.06 8.29
C GLU A 6 10.48 7.02 9.05
N GLU A 7 9.24 7.37 9.39
CA GLU A 7 8.35 6.50 10.17
C GLU A 7 8.18 5.17 9.44
N LYS A 8 8.58 4.06 10.08
CA LYS A 8 8.49 2.71 9.51
C LYS A 8 7.04 2.35 9.20
N LEU A 9 6.82 1.68 8.07
CA LEU A 9 5.49 1.20 7.69
C LEU A 9 4.92 0.25 8.76
N PRO A 10 3.65 0.41 9.17
CA PRO A 10 2.99 -0.41 10.19
C PRO A 10 2.55 -1.76 9.61
N ILE A 11 3.53 -2.54 9.17
CA ILE A 11 3.40 -3.88 8.61
C ILE A 11 3.98 -4.88 9.61
N SER A 12 3.33 -6.04 9.73
CA SER A 12 3.82 -7.11 10.58
C SER A 12 5.21 -7.56 10.15
N GLU A 13 6.10 -7.77 11.12
CA GLU A 13 7.48 -8.27 10.90
C GLU A 13 7.54 -9.65 10.26
N PHE A 14 6.41 -10.36 10.21
CA PHE A 14 6.26 -11.57 9.42
C PHE A 14 6.58 -11.38 7.93
N TYR A 15 6.35 -10.17 7.40
CA TYR A 15 6.64 -9.84 6.00
C TYR A 15 7.99 -9.15 5.89
N THR A 16 8.79 -9.54 4.89
CA THR A 16 9.98 -8.79 4.51
C THR A 16 9.56 -7.72 3.49
N VAL A 17 9.64 -6.44 3.87
CA VAL A 17 9.36 -5.33 2.94
C VAL A 17 10.55 -5.18 2.00
N VAL A 18 10.31 -5.30 0.70
CA VAL A 18 11.32 -5.15 -0.35
C VAL A 18 11.41 -3.69 -0.78
N ASP A 19 10.26 -3.06 -1.04
CA ASP A 19 10.16 -1.66 -1.43
C ASP A 19 8.76 -1.11 -1.11
N SER A 20 8.62 0.22 -1.05
CA SER A 20 7.33 0.85 -0.80
C SER A 20 7.22 2.28 -1.32
N VAL A 21 6.00 2.65 -1.70
CA VAL A 21 5.63 4.01 -2.07
C VAL A 21 4.44 4.45 -1.23
N THR A 22 4.59 5.54 -0.47
CA THR A 22 3.45 6.18 0.20
C THR A 22 2.66 6.99 -0.82
N ILE A 23 1.36 6.68 -0.96
CA ILE A 23 0.45 7.38 -1.87
C ILE A 23 -0.16 8.59 -1.18
N PHE A 24 -0.54 8.43 0.08
CA PHE A 24 -1.15 9.49 0.88
C PHE A 24 -0.85 9.28 2.36
N LYS A 25 -0.55 10.36 3.09
CA LYS A 25 -0.39 10.31 4.54
C LYS A 25 -0.89 11.59 5.18
N SER A 26 -1.68 11.44 6.23
CA SER A 26 -2.26 12.51 7.05
C SER A 26 -2.19 12.12 8.54
N GLN A 27 -2.74 12.95 9.41
CA GLN A 27 -2.81 12.63 10.85
C GLN A 27 -3.72 11.42 11.15
N LYS A 28 -4.68 11.10 10.28
CA LYS A 28 -5.69 10.05 10.50
C LYS A 28 -5.54 8.85 9.59
N TRP A 29 -4.98 9.03 8.40
CA TRP A 29 -4.94 8.03 7.34
C TRP A 29 -3.55 7.93 6.72
N TRP A 30 -3.14 6.71 6.40
CA TRP A 30 -1.92 6.43 5.67
C TRP A 30 -2.21 5.34 4.63
N GLU A 31 -1.94 5.65 3.38
CA GLU A 31 -2.05 4.75 2.24
C GLU A 31 -0.67 4.53 1.61
N ALA A 32 -0.32 3.28 1.35
CA ALA A 32 0.94 2.92 0.69
C ALA A 32 0.78 1.67 -0.18
N ILE A 33 1.56 1.62 -1.26
CA ILE A 33 1.79 0.42 -2.07
C ILE A 33 3.12 -0.16 -1.63
N VAL A 34 3.15 -1.47 -1.36
CA VAL A 34 4.30 -2.13 -0.73
C VAL A 34 4.60 -3.42 -1.45
N VAL A 35 5.82 -3.59 -1.94
CA VAL A 35 6.34 -4.89 -2.38
C VAL A 35 6.85 -5.60 -1.13
N PHE A 36 6.30 -6.77 -0.85
CA PHE A 36 6.72 -7.58 0.29
C PHE A 36 6.88 -9.04 -0.10
N GLU A 37 7.73 -9.74 0.64
CA GLU A 37 7.93 -11.17 0.53
C GLU A 37 7.33 -11.90 1.73
N SER A 38 6.73 -13.06 1.46
CA SER A 38 6.36 -14.05 2.46
C SER A 38 6.51 -15.46 1.88
N TYR A 39 7.09 -16.39 2.66
CA TYR A 39 7.31 -17.78 2.23
C TYR A 39 8.00 -17.90 0.85
N GLY A 40 9.01 -17.07 0.59
CA GLY A 40 9.76 -17.10 -0.68
C GLY A 40 9.00 -16.56 -1.89
N LYS A 41 7.85 -15.90 -1.70
CA LYS A 41 7.04 -15.32 -2.78
C LYS A 41 6.85 -13.82 -2.56
N GLN A 42 7.15 -13.05 -3.59
CA GLN A 42 6.91 -11.61 -3.62
C GLN A 42 5.47 -11.31 -4.02
N SER A 43 4.90 -10.26 -3.45
CA SER A 43 3.57 -9.75 -3.76
C SER A 43 3.53 -8.24 -3.54
N ILE A 44 2.60 -7.58 -4.21
CA ILE A 44 2.31 -6.16 -3.97
C ILE A 44 1.11 -6.07 -3.03
N GLY A 45 1.21 -5.25 -2.00
CA GLY A 45 0.13 -4.92 -1.07
C GLY A 45 -0.25 -3.46 -1.18
N LEU A 46 -1.52 -3.19 -1.42
CA LEU A 46 -2.13 -1.88 -1.26
C LEU A 46 -2.68 -1.82 0.17
N TYR A 47 -2.11 -0.96 0.99
CA TYR A 47 -2.46 -0.82 2.39
C TYR A 47 -3.13 0.51 2.65
N LEU A 48 -4.18 0.48 3.47
CA LEU A 48 -4.72 1.65 4.14
C LEU A 48 -4.71 1.42 5.65
N TRP A 49 -4.07 2.31 6.39
CA TRP A 49 -4.10 2.35 7.84
C TRP A 49 -4.88 3.57 8.32
N GLN A 50 -5.54 3.39 9.45
CA GLN A 50 -6.18 4.46 10.21
C GLN A 50 -5.45 4.63 11.54
N LYS A 51 -5.14 5.87 11.92
CA LYS A 51 -4.58 6.17 13.24
C LYS A 51 -5.66 6.00 14.30
N LYS A 52 -5.39 5.21 15.33
CA LYS A 52 -6.24 5.00 16.51
C LYS A 52 -5.39 5.20 17.76
N GLY A 53 -5.57 6.33 18.43
CA GLY A 53 -4.65 6.79 19.47
C GLY A 53 -3.26 6.98 18.88
N ASP A 54 -2.26 6.37 19.51
CA ASP A 54 -0.86 6.50 19.08
C ASP A 54 -0.43 5.44 18.06
N ALA A 55 -1.33 4.53 17.65
CA ALA A 55 -1.00 3.42 16.77
C ALA A 55 -1.73 3.48 15.43
N TRP A 56 -1.02 3.13 14.36
CA TRP A 56 -1.62 2.81 13.07
C TRP A 56 -2.27 1.43 13.10
N LYS A 57 -3.55 1.35 12.73
CA LYS A 57 -4.28 0.09 12.60
C LYS A 57 -4.68 -0.12 11.15
N ARG A 58 -4.37 -1.30 10.62
CA ARG A 58 -4.70 -1.67 9.24
C ARG A 58 -6.21 -1.68 9.06
N LYS A 59 -6.71 -0.83 8.16
CA LYS A 59 -8.13 -0.73 7.81
C LYS A 59 -8.42 -1.58 6.57
N HIS A 60 -7.60 -1.45 5.53
CA HIS A 60 -7.69 -2.26 4.32
C HIS A 60 -6.32 -2.80 3.92
N LYS A 61 -6.34 -3.97 3.30
CA LYS A 61 -5.20 -4.59 2.63
C LYS A 61 -5.74 -5.34 1.42
N PHE A 62 -5.24 -4.98 0.25
CA PHE A 62 -5.47 -5.71 -0.99
C PHE A 62 -4.14 -6.18 -1.53
N ASN A 63 -4.07 -7.42 -2.03
CA ASN A 63 -2.83 -8.01 -2.51
C ASN A 63 -2.93 -8.32 -4.00
N VAL A 64 -1.82 -8.12 -4.70
CA VAL A 64 -1.59 -8.58 -6.07
C VAL A 64 -0.45 -9.59 -6.01
N ARG A 65 -0.74 -10.84 -6.36
CA ARG A 65 0.15 -11.98 -6.08
C ARG A 65 1.06 -12.35 -7.25
N ASN A 66 0.72 -11.89 -8.46
CA ASN A 66 1.48 -12.18 -9.67
C ASN A 66 1.18 -11.15 -10.77
N LEU A 67 1.92 -11.25 -11.87
CA LEU A 67 1.85 -10.30 -12.97
C LEU A 67 0.55 -10.40 -13.79
N ASP A 68 -0.07 -11.57 -13.88
CA ASP A 68 -1.37 -11.73 -14.58
C ASP A 68 -2.49 -11.00 -13.83
N GLU A 69 -2.56 -11.17 -12.50
CA GLU A 69 -3.49 -10.44 -11.63
C GLU A 69 -3.26 -8.93 -11.73
N TRP A 70 -1.99 -8.50 -11.73
CA TRP A 70 -1.64 -7.08 -11.93
C TRP A 70 -2.18 -6.54 -13.25
N ASN A 71 -1.92 -7.24 -14.36
CA ASN A 71 -2.31 -6.78 -15.69
C ASN A 71 -3.83 -6.68 -15.82
N LYS A 72 -4.58 -7.63 -15.26
CA LYS A 72 -6.06 -7.58 -15.22
C LYS A 72 -6.57 -6.36 -14.45
N LEU A 73 -6.02 -6.11 -13.27
CA LEU A 73 -6.38 -4.96 -12.44
C LEU A 73 -6.04 -3.64 -13.13
N LYS A 74 -4.80 -3.52 -13.62
CA LYS A 74 -4.32 -2.34 -14.34
C LYS A 74 -5.23 -2.02 -15.52
N ASN A 75 -5.52 -3.00 -16.38
CA ASN A 75 -6.38 -2.81 -17.55
C ASN A 75 -7.80 -2.36 -17.16
N ALA A 76 -8.38 -2.96 -16.11
CA ALA A 76 -9.71 -2.57 -15.63
C ALA A 76 -9.72 -1.14 -15.06
N ILE A 77 -8.68 -0.75 -14.31
CA ILE A 77 -8.52 0.61 -13.79
C ILE A 77 -8.37 1.60 -14.95
N GLU A 78 -7.49 1.31 -15.91
CA GLU A 78 -7.28 2.15 -17.10
C GLU A 78 -8.57 2.32 -17.89
N GLN A 79 -9.32 1.24 -18.14
CA GLN A 79 -10.62 1.27 -18.82
C GLN A 79 -11.65 2.17 -18.13
N LEU A 80 -11.65 2.21 -16.78
CA LEU A 80 -12.63 2.98 -16.01
C LEU A 80 -12.17 4.40 -15.68
N SER A 81 -10.87 4.67 -15.74
CA SER A 81 -10.27 5.97 -15.39
C SER A 81 -10.84 7.18 -16.14
N PRO A 82 -11.27 7.10 -17.43
CA PRO A 82 -11.86 8.26 -18.11
C PRO A 82 -13.13 8.78 -17.42
N LYS A 83 -13.86 7.92 -16.71
CA LYS A 83 -15.06 8.32 -15.95
C LYS A 83 -14.75 9.26 -14.79
N LEU A 84 -13.49 9.32 -14.34
CA LEU A 84 -13.06 10.23 -13.27
C LEU A 84 -12.87 11.67 -13.77
N ALA A 85 -12.62 11.85 -15.07
CA ALA A 85 -12.44 13.17 -15.69
C ALA A 85 -13.77 13.83 -16.11
N SER A 86 -14.85 13.05 -16.19
CA SER A 86 -16.20 13.57 -16.47
C SER A 86 -16.86 14.07 -15.19
N LYS A 87 -16.54 15.31 -14.80
CA LYS A 87 -17.36 16.12 -13.91
C LYS A 87 -17.57 17.50 -14.51
#